data_AF-A0A7W4AE13-F1
#
_entry.id   AF-A0A7W4AE13-F1
#
_cell.length_a   1.000
_cell.length_b   1.000
_cell.length_c   1.000
_cell.angle_alpha   90.00
_cell.angle_beta   90.00
_cell.angle_gamma   90.00
#
_symmetry.space_group_name_H-M   'P 1'
#
loop_
_entity.id
_entity.type
_entity.pdbx_description
1 polymer ?
#
loop_
_entity_poly.entity_id
_entity_poly.type
_entity_poly.pdbx_seq_one_letter_code
_entity_poly.pdbx_strand_id
1 'polypeptide(L)'
;MLESLIDPFKTGFMEINGQGLKMPKSRIRNKKKKSKSINTKKKNIKLTSSSQTYESAKQSLGRLFRKYQFEELADCLVCSEIWFPNRSCLLKHSLLWGSLLEMKQEDFQEEPQIKSYLDFRSLMLTMYGLLPDFPASEDFVPEADWGEIKLVFMEETLPVLYGGSVERITDFINAFEIRNKKNTQALVEMRLAIEIQRVFIESIPASHLGSNKYIEPGTLTIPSEQAWQSTKIAIEALNNNINIKNHAGSHFVNKDNFHLPHNESEFTNKVVEGSFQNFFFAFSERSYFPVSVRNLASIIIDRWSEVSESSIDELTFISSLSNYIKINFKDFLSGPLILKNESILEKIVIPGLIFNDDLLYVILPTFNDTQKTKELTKSLSLAFSQGENVTLYNPISEECYILPKSFSFEEGTLAGQEHEKSL
;
A
#
# COMPACT_ATOMS: atom_id res chain seq x y z
N MET A 1 -30.88 -50.60 -9.59
CA MET A 1 -30.12 -49.68 -10.47
C MET A 1 -29.08 -49.01 -9.57
N LEU A 2 -27.99 -49.73 -9.26
CA LEU A 2 -26.64 -49.57 -9.86
C LEU A 2 -26.00 -48.23 -9.41
N GLU A 3 -25.20 -48.14 -8.35
CA GLU A 3 -23.80 -48.62 -8.13
C GLU A 3 -22.75 -48.15 -9.16
N SER A 4 -21.58 -47.74 -8.63
CA SER A 4 -20.28 -47.34 -9.25
C SER A 4 -20.21 -45.88 -9.76
N LEU A 5 -19.24 -45.02 -9.44
CA LEU A 5 -17.77 -45.14 -9.23
C LEU A 5 -17.30 -44.15 -8.13
N ILE A 6 -16.62 -44.56 -7.07
CA ILE A 6 -15.15 -44.69 -6.90
C ILE A 6 -14.34 -43.41 -7.16
N ASP A 7 -13.87 -42.87 -6.03
CA ASP A 7 -12.77 -41.95 -5.74
C ASP A 7 -11.43 -42.32 -6.41
N PRO A 8 -10.65 -41.32 -6.87
CA PRO A 8 -9.20 -41.42 -6.71
C PRO A 8 -8.54 -40.07 -6.37
N PHE A 9 -8.53 -39.66 -5.11
CA PHE A 9 -7.46 -38.81 -4.55
C PHE A 9 -6.85 -39.43 -3.29
N LYS A 10 -6.29 -40.63 -3.46
CA LYS A 10 -5.15 -41.12 -2.69
C LYS A 10 -3.86 -40.64 -3.33
N THR A 11 -3.26 -39.61 -2.77
CA THR A 11 -1.79 -39.40 -2.64
C THR A 11 -1.64 -38.43 -1.48
N GLY A 12 -1.23 -38.82 -0.28
CA GLY A 12 0.07 -39.36 0.08
C GLY A 12 0.50 -38.58 1.32
N PHE A 13 0.02 -39.02 2.49
CA PHE A 13 0.49 -38.52 3.78
C PHE A 13 2.00 -38.80 3.89
N MET A 14 2.82 -37.75 3.89
CA MET A 14 4.11 -37.82 4.57
C MET A 14 3.90 -37.38 6.01
N GLU A 15 3.92 -38.35 6.92
CA GLU A 15 4.24 -38.12 8.33
C GLU A 15 5.62 -37.46 8.40
N ILE A 16 5.66 -36.19 8.83
CA ILE A 16 6.91 -35.56 9.24
C ILE A 16 7.00 -35.74 10.75
N ASN A 17 7.76 -36.76 11.13
CA ASN A 17 8.23 -36.99 12.49
C ASN A 17 8.82 -35.71 13.10
N GLY A 18 8.51 -35.49 14.38
CA GLY A 18 9.06 -34.39 15.15
C GLY A 18 10.58 -34.38 15.13
N GLN A 19 11.14 -33.24 14.75
CA GLN A 19 12.44 -32.74 15.18
C GLN A 19 12.49 -31.24 14.88
N GLY A 20 12.69 -30.43 15.92
CA GLY A 20 12.80 -28.98 15.80
C GLY A 20 13.90 -28.57 14.83
N LEU A 21 13.52 -27.95 13.72
CA LEU A 21 14.45 -27.27 12.83
C LEU A 21 14.78 -25.89 13.41
N LYS A 22 15.82 -25.86 14.25
CA LYS A 22 16.54 -24.61 14.54
C LYS A 22 17.04 -24.02 13.23
N MET A 23 16.51 -22.85 12.86
CA MET A 23 17.05 -22.03 11.77
C MET A 23 18.54 -21.74 12.04
N PRO A 24 19.48 -22.14 11.17
CA PRO A 24 20.88 -21.80 11.34
C PRO A 24 21.09 -20.32 11.06
N LYS A 25 21.59 -19.57 12.05
CA LYS A 25 22.15 -18.22 11.84
C LYS A 25 23.31 -18.35 10.84
N SER A 26 23.09 -17.96 9.59
CA SER A 26 24.13 -17.97 8.56
C SER A 26 25.06 -16.76 8.75
N ARG A 27 26.18 -16.99 9.44
CA ARG A 27 27.37 -16.13 9.34
C ARG A 27 27.89 -16.24 7.91
N ILE A 28 27.72 -15.19 7.10
CA ILE A 28 28.34 -15.12 5.78
C ILE A 28 29.86 -15.00 5.95
N ARG A 29 30.55 -16.09 5.62
CA ARG A 29 32.01 -16.20 5.59
C ARG A 29 32.47 -15.81 4.19
N ASN A 30 33.10 -14.65 4.04
CA ASN A 30 33.67 -14.17 2.78
C ASN A 30 34.68 -15.18 2.19
N LYS A 31 34.27 -15.93 1.16
CA LYS A 31 35.18 -16.64 0.25
C LYS A 31 35.07 -16.04 -1.14
N LYS A 32 36.06 -15.19 -1.48
CA LYS A 32 36.29 -14.69 -2.85
C LYS A 32 36.51 -15.89 -3.78
N LYS A 33 35.53 -16.20 -4.63
CA LYS A 33 35.74 -17.03 -5.83
C LYS A 33 35.73 -16.12 -7.07
N LYS A 34 36.89 -16.03 -7.73
CA LYS A 34 37.05 -15.41 -9.05
C LYS A 34 36.26 -16.24 -10.07
N SER A 35 35.21 -15.65 -10.66
CA SER A 35 34.52 -16.20 -11.82
C SER A 35 34.97 -15.44 -13.08
N LYS A 36 35.38 -16.19 -14.10
CA LYS A 36 35.88 -15.70 -15.39
C LYS A 36 34.71 -15.18 -16.23
N SER A 37 34.92 -14.03 -16.89
CA SER A 37 33.91 -13.40 -17.73
C SER A 37 33.66 -14.20 -19.02
N ILE A 38 32.38 -14.37 -19.34
CA ILE A 38 31.92 -14.73 -20.69
C ILE A 38 31.32 -13.46 -21.29
N ASN A 39 31.89 -13.05 -22.41
CA ASN A 39 31.69 -11.76 -23.04
C ASN A 39 30.51 -11.88 -24.03
N THR A 40 29.31 -11.43 -23.64
CA THR A 40 28.21 -11.20 -24.58
C THR A 40 27.87 -9.71 -24.57
N LYS A 41 28.29 -9.01 -25.63
CA LYS A 41 28.02 -7.59 -25.87
C LYS A 41 26.52 -7.36 -26.06
N LYS A 42 25.78 -7.03 -24.99
CA LYS A 42 24.57 -6.21 -25.08
C LYS A 42 25.01 -4.75 -24.99
N LYS A 43 24.70 -3.96 -26.02
CA LYS A 43 24.89 -2.50 -26.01
C LYS A 43 23.87 -1.90 -25.04
N ASN A 44 24.21 -1.83 -23.76
CA ASN A 44 23.58 -0.88 -22.85
C ASN A 44 24.13 0.50 -23.22
N ILE A 45 23.26 1.37 -23.73
CA ILE A 45 23.57 2.79 -23.88
C ILE A 45 23.65 3.34 -22.46
N LYS A 46 24.87 3.42 -21.91
CA LYS A 46 25.14 4.14 -20.68
C LYS A 46 25.07 5.63 -21.04
N LEU A 47 23.97 6.30 -20.67
CA LEU A 47 23.94 7.77 -20.72
C LEU A 47 25.06 8.29 -19.81
N THR A 48 25.88 9.18 -20.36
CA THR A 48 26.98 9.82 -19.64
C THR A 48 26.43 10.72 -18.54
N SER A 49 26.81 10.43 -17.29
CA SER A 49 26.41 11.17 -16.09
C SER A 49 27.03 12.57 -16.08
N SER A 50 26.35 13.56 -16.67
CA SER A 50 26.40 14.89 -16.09
C SER A 50 25.63 14.81 -14.78
N SER A 51 26.24 15.16 -13.64
CA SER A 51 25.52 15.19 -12.36
C SER A 51 24.52 16.35 -12.40
N GLN A 52 23.38 16.10 -13.01
CA GLN A 52 22.29 17.06 -13.06
C GLN A 52 21.82 17.30 -11.63
N THR A 53 21.68 18.55 -11.23
CA THR A 53 21.15 18.90 -9.91
C THR A 53 19.64 18.99 -9.97
N TYR A 54 18.96 18.77 -8.84
CA TYR A 54 17.51 18.96 -8.70
C TYR A 54 17.02 20.29 -9.34
N GLU A 55 17.67 21.41 -9.02
CA GLU A 55 17.30 22.73 -9.57
C GLU A 55 17.47 22.82 -11.10
N SER A 56 18.58 22.29 -11.62
CA SER A 56 18.83 22.31 -13.06
C SER A 56 17.87 21.39 -13.82
N ALA A 57 17.45 20.28 -13.20
CA ALA A 57 16.46 19.36 -13.73
C ALA A 57 15.09 20.03 -13.79
N LYS A 58 14.63 20.64 -12.70
CA LYS A 58 13.37 21.40 -12.63
C LYS A 58 13.26 22.43 -13.77
N GLN A 59 14.27 23.26 -13.95
CA GLN A 59 14.29 24.28 -15.01
C GLN A 59 14.36 23.68 -16.43
N SER A 60 15.03 22.55 -16.61
CA SER A 60 15.21 21.94 -17.93
C SER A 60 13.99 21.13 -18.35
N LEU A 61 13.35 20.42 -17.41
CA LEU A 61 12.08 19.72 -17.61
C LEU A 61 10.99 20.72 -17.98
N GLY A 62 10.85 21.82 -17.25
CA GLY A 62 9.89 22.87 -17.61
C GLY A 62 10.12 23.47 -19.00
N ARG A 63 11.37 23.54 -19.48
CA ARG A 63 11.68 23.98 -20.87
C ARG A 63 11.36 22.91 -21.92
N LEU A 64 11.53 21.63 -21.57
CA LEU A 64 11.18 20.52 -22.44
C LEU A 64 9.66 20.38 -22.59
N PHE A 65 8.93 20.41 -21.48
CA PHE A 65 7.50 20.18 -21.41
C PHE A 65 6.68 21.24 -22.18
N ARG A 66 7.14 22.50 -22.23
CA ARG A 66 6.53 23.57 -23.04
C ARG A 66 6.41 23.27 -24.54
N LYS A 67 7.12 22.25 -25.02
CA LYS A 67 7.11 21.83 -26.43
C LYS A 67 6.01 20.83 -26.76
N TYR A 68 5.26 20.35 -25.77
CA TYR A 68 4.28 19.28 -25.92
C TYR A 68 2.93 19.70 -25.36
N GLN A 69 1.88 18.95 -25.71
CA GLN A 69 0.61 19.01 -25.00
C GLN A 69 0.75 18.40 -23.60
N PHE A 70 -0.07 18.87 -22.67
CA PHE A 70 -0.15 18.30 -21.32
C PHE A 70 -0.52 16.81 -21.35
N GLU A 71 -1.54 16.45 -22.12
CA GLU A 71 -2.07 15.08 -22.21
C GLU A 71 -1.01 14.10 -22.73
N GLU A 72 -0.23 14.51 -23.73
CA GLU A 72 0.85 13.69 -24.28
C GLU A 72 1.94 13.41 -23.24
N LEU A 73 2.29 14.42 -22.44
CA LEU A 73 3.25 14.27 -21.35
C LEU A 73 2.69 13.36 -20.26
N ALA A 74 1.45 13.59 -19.83
CA ALA A 74 0.79 12.79 -18.81
C ALA A 74 0.71 11.30 -19.21
N ASP A 75 0.30 11.01 -20.45
CA ASP A 75 0.32 9.65 -21.02
C ASP A 75 1.71 8.99 -20.92
N CYS A 76 2.75 9.75 -21.29
CA CYS A 76 4.12 9.26 -21.26
C CYS A 76 4.60 8.98 -19.84
N LEU A 77 4.22 9.83 -18.88
CA LEU A 77 4.57 9.67 -17.47
C LEU A 77 3.87 8.46 -16.84
N VAL A 78 2.58 8.27 -17.09
CA VAL A 78 1.84 7.07 -16.65
C VAL A 78 2.52 5.82 -17.20
N CYS A 79 2.83 5.79 -18.50
CA CYS A 79 3.50 4.66 -19.15
C CYS A 79 4.88 4.37 -18.54
N SER A 80 5.66 5.43 -18.26
CA SER A 80 6.97 5.34 -17.62
C SER A 80 6.89 4.73 -16.22
N GLU A 81 5.93 5.19 -15.43
CA GLU A 81 5.80 4.86 -14.02
C GLU A 81 5.34 3.41 -13.81
N ILE A 82 4.41 2.93 -14.63
CA ILE A 82 3.88 1.55 -14.50
C ILE A 82 4.81 0.49 -15.10
N TRP A 83 5.77 0.88 -15.94
CA TRP A 83 6.72 -0.02 -16.58
C TRP A 83 7.59 -0.74 -15.55
N PHE A 84 7.58 -2.08 -15.52
CA PHE A 84 8.22 -2.84 -14.44
C PHE A 84 9.69 -2.52 -14.21
N PRO A 85 10.53 -2.38 -15.25
CA PRO A 85 11.92 -1.97 -15.05
C PRO A 85 12.14 -0.64 -14.33
N ASN A 86 11.13 0.22 -14.26
CA ASN A 86 11.23 1.57 -13.70
C ASN A 86 10.72 1.67 -12.25
N ARG A 87 10.27 0.57 -11.65
CA ARG A 87 9.58 0.60 -10.34
C ARG A 87 10.45 1.03 -9.15
N SER A 88 11.77 1.10 -9.32
CA SER A 88 12.71 1.60 -8.30
C SER A 88 12.95 3.12 -8.38
N CYS A 89 12.26 3.82 -9.28
CA CYS A 89 12.56 5.22 -9.61
C CYS A 89 11.47 6.17 -9.11
N LEU A 90 11.02 6.00 -7.86
CA LEU A 90 9.91 6.77 -7.28
C LEU A 90 10.16 8.28 -7.32
N LEU A 91 11.33 8.73 -6.84
CA LEU A 91 11.68 10.15 -6.77
C LEU A 91 11.83 10.75 -8.17
N LYS A 92 12.40 10.00 -9.12
CA LYS A 92 12.48 10.43 -10.51
C LYS A 92 11.10 10.64 -11.13
N HIS A 93 10.14 9.74 -10.91
CA HIS A 93 8.77 9.93 -11.40
C HIS A 93 8.03 11.05 -10.65
N SER A 94 8.21 11.17 -9.34
CA SER A 94 7.65 12.29 -8.57
C SER A 94 8.17 13.65 -9.06
N LEU A 95 9.45 13.75 -9.44
CA LEU A 95 10.01 14.97 -10.02
C LEU A 95 9.44 15.27 -11.40
N LEU A 96 9.27 14.24 -12.25
CA LEU A 96 8.63 14.41 -13.57
C LEU A 96 7.18 14.90 -13.43
N TRP A 97 6.38 14.24 -12.58
CA TRP A 97 5.01 14.65 -12.31
C TRP A 97 4.93 16.04 -11.70
N GLY A 98 5.74 16.34 -10.68
CA GLY A 98 5.75 17.66 -10.07
C GLY A 98 6.16 18.76 -11.05
N SER A 99 7.11 18.47 -11.96
CA SER A 99 7.52 19.42 -13.00
C SER A 99 6.42 19.66 -14.03
N LEU A 100 5.61 18.64 -14.33
CA LEU A 100 4.46 18.77 -15.22
C LEU A 100 3.34 19.58 -14.54
N LEU A 101 3.04 19.28 -13.28
CA LEU A 101 1.93 19.86 -12.52
C LEU A 101 2.19 21.28 -12.01
N GLU A 102 3.44 21.71 -11.90
CA GLU A 102 3.79 23.10 -11.55
C GLU A 102 3.57 24.07 -12.71
N MET A 103 3.52 23.57 -13.95
CA MET A 103 3.30 24.39 -15.14
C MET A 103 1.83 24.78 -15.28
N LYS A 104 1.58 25.94 -15.90
CA LYS A 104 0.22 26.39 -16.19
C LYS A 104 -0.27 25.81 -17.51
N GLN A 105 -1.59 25.70 -17.66
CA GLN A 105 -2.19 25.20 -18.91
C GLN A 105 -1.74 26.01 -20.14
N GLU A 106 -1.59 27.33 -20.00
CA GLU A 106 -1.11 28.23 -21.07
C GLU A 106 0.36 28.03 -21.48
N ASP A 107 1.16 27.30 -20.71
CA ASP A 107 2.56 27.02 -21.04
C ASP A 107 2.71 25.88 -22.07
N PHE A 108 1.68 25.05 -22.27
CA PHE A 108 1.72 23.88 -23.15
C PHE A 108 1.39 24.22 -24.60
N GLN A 109 1.80 23.35 -25.54
CA GLN A 109 1.36 23.45 -26.92
C GLN A 109 -0.08 23.00 -27.06
N GLU A 110 -0.83 23.62 -27.98
CA GLU A 110 -2.21 23.20 -28.30
C GLU A 110 -2.28 22.00 -29.25
N GLU A 111 -1.21 21.72 -30.01
CA GLU A 111 -1.18 20.68 -31.05
C GLU A 111 -0.27 19.52 -30.65
N PRO A 112 -0.66 18.25 -30.91
CA PRO A 112 0.08 17.09 -30.47
C PRO A 112 1.38 16.92 -31.26
N GLN A 113 2.48 16.65 -30.56
CA GLN A 113 3.81 16.45 -31.14
C GLN A 113 4.25 14.98 -31.18
N ILE A 114 3.66 14.11 -30.36
CA ILE A 114 4.01 12.69 -30.25
C ILE A 114 3.08 11.87 -31.16
N LYS A 115 3.49 11.70 -32.42
CA LYS A 115 2.68 11.03 -33.46
C LYS A 115 3.09 9.56 -33.67
N SER A 116 4.25 9.18 -33.17
CA SER A 116 4.83 7.84 -33.36
C SER A 116 5.59 7.36 -32.12
N TYR A 117 5.90 6.07 -32.08
CA TYR A 117 6.74 5.52 -31.00
C TYR A 117 8.17 6.09 -31.02
N LEU A 118 8.66 6.54 -32.18
CA LEU A 118 9.96 7.20 -32.26
C LEU A 118 9.95 8.55 -31.53
N ASP A 119 8.85 9.30 -31.64
CA ASP A 119 8.67 10.57 -30.92
C ASP A 119 8.59 10.32 -29.42
N PHE A 120 7.79 9.33 -28.99
CA PHE A 120 7.70 8.89 -27.60
C PHE A 120 9.09 8.52 -27.06
N ARG A 121 9.81 7.65 -27.76
CA ARG A 121 11.15 7.20 -27.36
C ARG A 121 12.14 8.36 -27.26
N SER A 122 12.07 9.31 -28.19
CA SER A 122 12.92 10.50 -28.20
C SER A 122 12.65 11.41 -26.99
N LEU A 123 11.37 11.62 -26.67
CA LEU A 123 10.97 12.35 -25.47
C LEU A 123 11.50 11.66 -24.21
N MET A 124 11.25 10.36 -24.06
CA MET A 124 11.67 9.59 -22.87
C MET A 124 13.18 9.63 -22.67
N LEU A 125 13.97 9.46 -23.75
CA LEU A 125 15.43 9.61 -23.70
C LEU A 125 15.85 10.97 -23.20
N THR A 126 15.21 12.03 -23.72
CA THR A 126 15.52 13.40 -23.34
C THR A 126 15.14 13.66 -21.88
N MET A 127 13.92 13.30 -21.47
CA MET A 127 13.44 13.43 -20.10
C MET A 127 14.36 12.73 -19.10
N TYR A 128 14.70 11.46 -19.35
CA TYR A 128 15.54 10.69 -18.45
C TYR A 128 16.95 11.26 -18.34
N GLY A 129 17.49 11.78 -19.44
CA GLY A 129 18.78 12.45 -19.47
C GLY A 129 18.81 13.78 -18.71
N LEU A 130 17.65 14.33 -18.31
CA LEU A 130 17.55 15.56 -17.53
C LEU A 130 17.42 15.34 -16.02
N LEU A 131 17.22 14.10 -15.58
CA LEU A 131 16.94 13.80 -14.17
C LEU A 131 18.22 13.68 -13.35
N PRO A 132 18.22 14.16 -12.09
CA PRO A 132 19.30 13.90 -11.16
C PRO A 132 19.26 12.42 -10.73
N ASP A 133 20.33 11.95 -10.10
CA ASP A 133 20.31 10.68 -9.39
C ASP A 133 19.96 10.91 -7.91
N PHE A 134 19.24 9.95 -7.30
CA PHE A 134 18.90 9.95 -5.87
C PHE A 134 19.47 8.70 -5.17
N PRO A 135 20.80 8.53 -5.07
CA PRO A 135 21.41 7.23 -4.74
C PRO A 135 21.08 6.71 -3.35
N ALA A 136 20.77 7.60 -2.40
CA ALA A 136 20.45 7.22 -1.02
C ALA A 136 18.97 6.82 -0.82
N SER A 137 18.09 7.20 -1.76
CA SER A 137 16.64 7.03 -1.61
C SER A 137 16.03 6.12 -2.68
N GLU A 138 16.75 5.90 -3.79
CA GLU A 138 16.40 4.93 -4.84
C GLU A 138 17.43 3.78 -4.87
N ASP A 139 17.84 3.28 -3.71
CA ASP A 139 18.82 2.19 -3.56
C ASP A 139 18.20 0.78 -3.52
N PHE A 140 16.87 0.72 -3.56
CA PHE A 140 16.08 -0.51 -3.47
C PHE A 140 15.19 -0.71 -4.69
N VAL A 141 14.94 -1.97 -5.04
CA VAL A 141 13.97 -2.36 -6.08
C VAL A 141 12.79 -3.05 -5.39
N PRO A 142 11.60 -2.42 -5.38
CA PRO A 142 10.38 -3.04 -4.86
C PRO A 142 10.10 -4.41 -5.46
N GLU A 143 9.36 -5.24 -4.74
CA GLU A 143 8.86 -6.48 -5.34
C GLU A 143 7.90 -6.14 -6.49
N ALA A 144 7.96 -6.93 -7.56
CA ALA A 144 7.09 -6.73 -8.70
C ALA A 144 5.75 -7.39 -8.43
N ASP A 145 4.70 -6.67 -8.79
CA ASP A 145 3.35 -7.20 -8.80
C ASP A 145 2.51 -6.39 -9.79
N TRP A 146 1.57 -7.10 -10.40
CA TRP A 146 0.57 -6.62 -11.35
C TRP A 146 -0.78 -7.30 -11.12
N GLY A 147 -1.20 -7.34 -9.86
CA GLY A 147 -2.49 -7.89 -9.46
C GLY A 147 -2.47 -9.39 -9.20
N GLU A 148 -1.28 -10.00 -9.05
CA GLU A 148 -1.17 -11.33 -8.46
C GLU A 148 -1.70 -11.31 -7.02
N ILE A 149 -1.53 -10.19 -6.32
CA ILE A 149 -2.04 -9.99 -4.98
C ILE A 149 -3.49 -9.51 -5.02
N LYS A 150 -4.33 -10.16 -4.23
CA LYS A 150 -5.77 -9.90 -4.13
C LYS A 150 -6.16 -9.71 -2.67
N LEU A 151 -7.10 -8.80 -2.42
CA LEU A 151 -7.77 -8.69 -1.13
C LEU A 151 -9.28 -8.80 -1.29
N VAL A 152 -9.97 -9.12 -0.19
CA VAL A 152 -11.41 -8.98 -0.11
C VAL A 152 -11.71 -7.60 0.48
N PHE A 153 -12.40 -6.74 -0.27
CA PHE A 153 -12.80 -5.41 0.18
C PHE A 153 -14.26 -5.18 -0.18
N MET A 154 -15.08 -4.78 0.80
CA MET A 154 -16.54 -4.66 0.61
C MET A 154 -17.15 -5.92 -0.03
N GLU A 155 -16.74 -7.10 0.46
CA GLU A 155 -17.22 -8.42 0.02
C GLU A 155 -16.82 -8.82 -1.41
N GLU A 156 -15.99 -8.04 -2.10
CA GLU A 156 -15.48 -8.35 -3.43
C GLU A 156 -13.99 -8.66 -3.40
N THR A 157 -13.55 -9.66 -4.17
CA THR A 157 -12.12 -9.95 -4.35
C THR A 157 -11.55 -9.05 -5.43
N LEU A 158 -10.71 -8.10 -5.04
CA LEU A 158 -10.14 -7.09 -5.93
C LEU A 158 -8.61 -7.27 -6.03
N PRO A 159 -8.03 -7.12 -7.24
CA PRO A 159 -6.59 -7.10 -7.40
C PRO A 159 -6.02 -5.76 -6.92
N VAL A 160 -4.84 -5.77 -6.32
CA VAL A 160 -4.14 -4.55 -5.89
C VAL A 160 -2.69 -4.60 -6.26
N LEU A 161 -2.11 -3.42 -6.46
CA LEU A 161 -0.68 -3.27 -6.73
C LEU A 161 0.12 -3.11 -5.43
N TYR A 162 1.21 -3.86 -5.32
CA TYR A 162 2.23 -3.67 -4.27
C TYR A 162 3.34 -2.68 -4.66
N GLY A 163 4.18 -2.28 -3.70
CA GLY A 163 5.37 -1.47 -3.97
C GLY A 163 5.09 0.04 -4.08
N GLY A 164 4.08 0.53 -3.37
CA GLY A 164 3.89 1.96 -3.11
C GLY A 164 4.67 2.43 -1.86
N SER A 165 4.31 3.61 -1.34
CA SER A 165 4.91 4.21 -0.14
C SER A 165 4.66 3.45 1.16
N VAL A 166 3.63 2.59 1.20
CA VAL A 166 3.24 1.82 2.38
C VAL A 166 3.57 0.34 2.19
N GLU A 167 4.40 -0.19 3.08
CA GLU A 167 4.67 -1.63 3.14
C GLU A 167 3.40 -2.41 3.50
N ARG A 168 3.19 -3.60 2.93
CA ARG A 168 2.04 -4.48 3.22
C ARG A 168 0.68 -3.76 3.08
N ILE A 169 0.51 -2.98 2.01
CA ILE A 169 -0.67 -2.14 1.79
C ILE A 169 -2.02 -2.85 2.00
N THR A 170 -2.12 -4.16 1.71
CA THR A 170 -3.36 -4.93 1.95
C THR A 170 -3.75 -5.00 3.41
N ASP A 171 -2.79 -5.09 4.33
CA ASP A 171 -3.04 -5.12 5.77
C ASP A 171 -3.64 -3.77 6.21
N PHE A 172 -3.11 -2.67 5.67
CA PHE A 172 -3.62 -1.33 5.94
C PHE A 172 -4.99 -1.08 5.31
N ILE A 173 -5.28 -1.61 4.12
CA ILE A 173 -6.62 -1.53 3.51
C ILE A 173 -7.63 -2.32 4.35
N ASN A 174 -7.27 -3.52 4.85
CA ASN A 174 -8.13 -4.30 5.74
C ASN A 174 -8.40 -3.55 7.06
N ALA A 175 -7.35 -3.00 7.68
CA ALA A 175 -7.48 -2.17 8.88
C ALA A 175 -8.35 -0.94 8.63
N PHE A 176 -8.22 -0.31 7.45
CA PHE A 176 -9.04 0.80 7.02
C PHE A 176 -10.52 0.41 6.90
N GLU A 177 -10.85 -0.74 6.30
CA GLU A 177 -12.23 -1.22 6.19
C GLU A 177 -12.84 -1.47 7.58
N ILE A 178 -12.08 -2.11 8.48
CA ILE A 178 -12.51 -2.38 9.86
C ILE A 178 -12.82 -1.07 10.59
N ARG A 179 -11.90 -0.09 10.52
CA ARG A 179 -12.06 1.22 11.18
C ARG A 179 -13.25 1.99 10.62
N ASN A 180 -13.42 1.99 9.30
CA ASN A 180 -14.39 2.84 8.60
C ASN A 180 -15.67 2.09 8.19
N LYS A 181 -16.02 0.97 8.83
CA LYS A 181 -17.11 0.09 8.38
C LYS A 181 -18.47 0.80 8.18
N LYS A 182 -18.77 1.83 8.99
CA LYS A 182 -19.98 2.66 8.88
C LYS A 182 -19.81 3.96 8.09
N ASN A 183 -18.58 4.28 7.68
CA ASN A 183 -18.28 5.50 6.93
C ASN A 183 -18.31 5.20 5.43
N THR A 184 -19.50 5.27 4.84
CA THR A 184 -19.71 4.97 3.41
C THR A 184 -18.81 5.81 2.50
N GLN A 185 -18.55 7.07 2.83
CA GLN A 185 -17.70 7.92 2.00
C GLN A 185 -16.25 7.41 2.01
N ALA A 186 -15.68 7.13 3.18
CA ALA A 186 -14.33 6.59 3.28
C ALA A 186 -14.16 5.27 2.50
N LEU A 187 -15.15 4.38 2.60
CA LEU A 187 -15.15 3.11 1.87
C LEU A 187 -15.26 3.31 0.35
N VAL A 188 -16.11 4.22 -0.12
CA VAL A 188 -16.24 4.54 -1.56
C VAL A 188 -14.96 5.18 -2.10
N GLU A 189 -14.31 6.05 -1.34
CA GLU A 189 -13.04 6.67 -1.75
C GLU A 189 -11.90 5.65 -1.82
N MET A 190 -11.81 4.73 -0.85
CA MET A 190 -10.87 3.60 -0.92
C MET A 190 -11.19 2.66 -2.09
N ARG A 191 -12.47 2.38 -2.33
CA ARG A 191 -12.91 1.58 -3.48
C ARG A 191 -12.45 2.21 -4.79
N LEU A 192 -12.57 3.53 -4.94
CA LEU A 192 -12.08 4.24 -6.12
C LEU A 192 -10.58 4.01 -6.34
N ALA A 193 -9.77 4.07 -5.28
CA ALA A 193 -8.32 3.82 -5.37
C ALA A 193 -8.02 2.42 -5.95
N ILE A 194 -8.73 1.41 -5.47
CA ILE A 194 -8.56 0.01 -5.89
C ILE A 194 -9.09 -0.20 -7.32
N GLU A 195 -10.23 0.40 -7.67
CA GLU A 195 -10.80 0.30 -9.02
C GLU A 195 -9.88 0.91 -10.09
N ILE A 196 -9.21 2.02 -9.79
CA ILE A 196 -8.22 2.59 -10.71
C ILE A 196 -7.10 1.59 -10.97
N GLN A 197 -6.57 0.93 -9.93
CA GLN A 197 -5.55 -0.11 -10.08
C GLN A 197 -6.08 -1.29 -10.91
N ARG A 198 -7.30 -1.76 -10.61
CA ARG A 198 -7.96 -2.85 -11.34
C ARG A 198 -8.07 -2.56 -12.82
N VAL A 199 -8.50 -1.36 -13.21
CA VAL A 199 -8.59 -0.97 -14.63
C VAL A 199 -7.25 -1.15 -15.35
N PHE A 200 -6.15 -0.74 -14.73
CA PHE A 200 -4.81 -0.88 -15.32
C PHE A 200 -4.36 -2.34 -15.40
N ILE A 201 -4.61 -3.11 -14.33
CA ILE A 201 -4.28 -4.54 -14.26
C ILE A 201 -5.03 -5.32 -15.35
N GLU A 202 -6.31 -5.04 -15.54
CA GLU A 202 -7.16 -5.72 -16.52
C GLU A 202 -6.90 -5.25 -17.96
N SER A 203 -6.55 -3.98 -18.15
CA SER A 203 -6.35 -3.40 -19.50
C SER A 203 -4.96 -3.63 -20.08
N ILE A 204 -3.94 -3.84 -19.24
CA ILE A 204 -2.54 -3.99 -19.69
C ILE A 204 -2.06 -5.41 -19.43
N PRO A 205 -1.87 -6.22 -20.49
CA PRO A 205 -1.30 -7.55 -20.36
C PRO A 205 0.07 -7.50 -19.68
N ALA A 206 0.32 -8.37 -18.70
CA ALA A 206 1.60 -8.43 -17.99
C ALA A 206 2.81 -8.64 -18.93
N SER A 207 2.60 -9.30 -20.08
CA SER A 207 3.62 -9.46 -21.13
C SER A 207 4.08 -8.12 -21.75
N HIS A 208 3.29 -7.06 -21.62
CA HIS A 208 3.60 -5.74 -22.15
C HIS A 208 4.37 -4.86 -21.16
N LEU A 209 4.62 -5.29 -19.91
CA LEU A 209 5.22 -4.44 -18.86
C LEU A 209 6.74 -4.55 -18.75
N GLY A 210 7.38 -5.26 -19.67
CA GLY A 210 8.83 -5.41 -19.70
C GLY A 210 9.34 -6.48 -18.73
N SER A 211 10.66 -6.61 -18.66
CA SER A 211 11.27 -7.66 -17.85
C SER A 211 11.28 -7.29 -16.37
N ASN A 212 10.83 -8.22 -15.54
CA ASN A 212 11.00 -8.16 -14.09
C ASN A 212 12.41 -8.61 -13.62
N LYS A 213 13.34 -8.89 -14.53
CA LYS A 213 14.65 -9.46 -14.19
C LYS A 213 15.75 -8.42 -14.33
N TYR A 214 16.68 -8.41 -13.36
CA TYR A 214 17.91 -7.62 -13.39
C TYR A 214 17.65 -6.11 -13.49
N ILE A 215 16.79 -5.59 -12.61
CA ILE A 215 16.54 -4.16 -12.47
C ILE A 215 17.63 -3.57 -11.58
N GLU A 216 18.26 -2.50 -12.05
CA GLU A 216 19.23 -1.72 -11.27
C GLU A 216 18.48 -0.61 -10.52
N PRO A 217 18.66 -0.44 -9.20
CA PRO A 217 18.02 0.63 -8.44
C PRO A 217 18.25 2.01 -9.06
N GLY A 218 17.23 2.86 -8.99
CA GLY A 218 17.24 4.22 -9.54
C GLY A 218 17.47 4.31 -11.06
N THR A 219 17.43 3.21 -11.82
CA THR A 219 17.72 3.23 -13.26
C THR A 219 16.44 3.22 -14.09
N LEU A 220 16.28 4.23 -14.94
CA LEU A 220 15.16 4.31 -15.88
C LEU A 220 15.48 3.61 -17.19
N THR A 221 14.48 2.92 -17.72
CA THR A 221 14.49 2.31 -19.05
C THR A 221 13.25 2.75 -19.83
N ILE A 222 13.35 2.71 -21.15
CA ILE A 222 12.29 3.22 -22.02
C ILE A 222 11.24 2.12 -22.20
N PRO A 223 9.96 2.40 -21.96
CA PRO A 223 8.89 1.45 -22.21
C PRO A 223 8.83 1.01 -23.67
N SER A 224 8.41 -0.23 -23.90
CA SER A 224 8.20 -0.75 -25.25
C SER A 224 7.01 -0.08 -25.95
N GLU A 225 6.94 -0.20 -27.28
CA GLU A 225 5.78 0.31 -28.03
C GLU A 225 4.47 -0.34 -27.59
N GLN A 226 4.50 -1.65 -27.28
CA GLN A 226 3.35 -2.38 -26.77
C GLN A 226 2.88 -1.84 -25.41
N ALA A 227 3.82 -1.52 -24.51
CA ALA A 227 3.51 -0.90 -23.23
C ALA A 227 2.84 0.46 -23.41
N TRP A 228 3.40 1.28 -24.29
CA TRP A 228 2.89 2.62 -24.58
C TRP A 228 1.47 2.58 -25.14
N GLN A 229 1.19 1.70 -26.10
CA GLN A 229 -0.15 1.54 -26.65
C GLN A 229 -1.15 0.99 -25.63
N SER A 230 -0.78 -0.05 -24.86
CA SER A 230 -1.65 -0.58 -23.82
C SER A 230 -1.93 0.41 -22.70
N THR A 231 -0.96 1.27 -22.37
CA THR A 231 -1.16 2.32 -21.36
C THR A 231 -2.22 3.33 -21.82
N LYS A 232 -2.15 3.77 -23.08
CA LYS A 232 -3.17 4.68 -23.65
C LYS A 232 -4.57 4.07 -23.58
N ILE A 233 -4.69 2.80 -23.97
CA ILE A 233 -5.96 2.06 -23.88
C ILE A 233 -6.45 1.99 -22.42
N ALA A 234 -5.55 1.76 -21.45
CA ALA A 234 -5.92 1.73 -20.04
C ALA A 234 -6.39 3.09 -19.51
N ILE A 235 -5.75 4.19 -19.92
CA ILE A 235 -6.15 5.55 -19.58
C ILE A 235 -7.52 5.87 -20.20
N GLU A 236 -7.76 5.49 -21.45
CA GLU A 236 -9.08 5.62 -22.09
C GLU A 236 -10.15 4.80 -21.36
N ALA A 237 -9.85 3.54 -21.01
CA ALA A 237 -10.75 2.69 -20.25
C ALA A 237 -11.07 3.27 -18.87
N LEU A 238 -10.07 3.83 -18.17
CA LEU A 238 -10.25 4.52 -16.90
C LEU A 238 -11.25 5.67 -17.04
N ASN A 239 -11.06 6.54 -18.04
CA ASN A 239 -11.91 7.71 -18.27
C ASN A 239 -13.35 7.33 -18.69
N ASN A 240 -13.53 6.18 -19.33
CA ASN A 240 -14.84 5.71 -19.79
C ASN A 240 -15.60 4.90 -18.72
N ASN A 241 -14.89 4.09 -17.92
CA ASN A 241 -15.51 3.12 -17.02
C ASN A 241 -15.72 3.67 -15.62
N ILE A 242 -14.87 4.60 -15.17
CA ILE A 242 -15.00 5.22 -13.86
C ILE A 242 -15.69 6.56 -14.05
N ASN A 243 -16.82 6.75 -13.37
CA ASN A 243 -17.44 8.07 -13.31
C ASN A 243 -16.65 8.97 -12.34
N ILE A 244 -15.46 9.35 -12.79
CA ILE A 244 -14.50 10.14 -12.00
C ILE A 244 -15.16 11.44 -11.55
N LYS A 245 -16.02 12.07 -12.36
CA LYS A 245 -16.73 13.30 -11.96
C LYS A 245 -17.65 13.12 -10.75
N ASN A 246 -18.24 11.94 -10.56
CA ASN A 246 -19.11 11.64 -9.42
C ASN A 246 -18.37 11.09 -8.20
N HIS A 247 -17.20 10.48 -8.39
CA HIS A 247 -16.42 9.82 -7.32
C HIS A 247 -15.19 10.62 -6.88
N ALA A 248 -14.53 11.30 -7.81
CA ALA A 248 -13.50 12.28 -7.52
C ALA A 248 -14.17 13.59 -7.13
N GLY A 249 -14.43 13.77 -5.83
CA GLY A 249 -14.59 15.12 -5.32
C GLY A 249 -13.39 15.98 -5.77
N SER A 250 -13.57 17.29 -5.89
CA SER A 250 -12.52 18.22 -6.38
C SER A 250 -11.17 18.11 -5.65
N HIS A 251 -11.10 17.40 -4.53
CA HIS A 251 -9.89 17.12 -3.76
C HIS A 251 -9.02 15.98 -4.31
N PHE A 252 -9.55 15.08 -5.15
CA PHE A 252 -8.77 14.03 -5.80
C PHE A 252 -8.18 14.43 -7.15
N VAL A 253 -8.46 15.65 -7.57
CA VAL A 253 -7.90 16.24 -8.78
C VAL A 253 -6.88 17.28 -8.36
N ASN A 254 -5.70 17.24 -8.97
CA ASN A 254 -4.73 18.30 -8.81
C ASN A 254 -5.36 19.64 -9.17
N LYS A 255 -5.23 20.63 -8.28
CA LYS A 255 -5.66 22.01 -8.53
C LYS A 255 -4.44 22.78 -9.04
N ASP A 256 -4.66 23.81 -9.86
CA ASP A 256 -3.67 24.67 -10.57
C ASP A 256 -2.62 25.41 -9.70
N ASN A 257 -2.29 24.91 -8.51
CA ASN A 257 -1.40 25.51 -7.52
C ASN A 257 -0.39 24.48 -6.96
N PHE A 258 -0.07 23.42 -7.71
CA PHE A 258 1.00 22.52 -7.31
C PHE A 258 2.34 23.23 -7.39
N HIS A 259 3.14 23.13 -6.34
CA HIS A 259 4.47 23.72 -6.31
C HIS A 259 5.50 22.66 -5.95
N LEU A 260 6.50 22.53 -6.80
CA LEU A 260 7.64 21.69 -6.50
C LEU A 260 8.41 22.28 -5.31
N PRO A 261 8.82 21.46 -4.34
CA PRO A 261 9.63 21.89 -3.20
C PRO A 261 10.87 22.68 -3.64
N HIS A 262 11.33 23.60 -2.78
CA HIS A 262 12.35 24.57 -3.15
C HIS A 262 13.76 24.01 -3.26
N ASN A 263 14.00 22.81 -2.75
CA ASN A 263 15.29 22.15 -2.80
C ASN A 263 15.12 20.62 -2.74
N GLU A 264 16.19 19.91 -3.07
CA GLU A 264 16.23 18.45 -3.16
C GLU A 264 15.90 17.75 -1.83
N SER A 265 16.34 18.31 -0.70
CA SER A 265 16.08 17.70 0.62
C SER A 265 14.61 17.78 0.98
N GLU A 266 13.97 18.94 0.79
CA GLU A 266 12.54 19.11 1.04
C GLU A 266 11.72 18.21 0.09
N PHE A 267 12.12 18.14 -1.18
CA PHE A 267 11.51 17.26 -2.16
C PHE A 267 11.58 15.78 -1.74
N THR A 268 12.78 15.32 -1.41
CA THR A 268 13.02 13.92 -1.05
C THR A 268 12.24 13.55 0.20
N ASN A 269 12.27 14.40 1.23
CA ASN A 269 11.54 14.17 2.47
C ASN A 269 10.03 14.05 2.20
N LYS A 270 9.44 14.98 1.44
CA LYS A 270 8.00 14.93 1.14
C LYS A 270 7.60 13.68 0.36
N VAL A 271 8.43 13.21 -0.58
CA VAL A 271 8.14 11.99 -1.34
C VAL A 271 8.24 10.76 -0.44
N VAL A 272 9.28 10.66 0.37
CA VAL A 272 9.50 9.53 1.30
C VAL A 272 8.45 9.47 2.40
N GLU A 273 8.02 10.63 2.92
CA GLU A 273 6.96 10.75 3.93
C GLU A 273 5.55 10.56 3.34
N GLY A 274 5.41 10.43 2.01
CA GLY A 274 4.11 10.28 1.36
C GLY A 274 3.29 11.58 1.25
N SER A 275 3.82 12.72 1.68
CA SER A 275 3.13 14.02 1.70
C SER A 275 3.27 14.83 0.40
N PHE A 276 4.08 14.36 -0.56
CA PHE A 276 4.29 15.04 -1.84
C PHE A 276 3.05 15.11 -2.72
N GLN A 277 2.23 14.05 -2.74
CA GLN A 277 1.04 13.93 -3.57
C GLN A 277 -0.16 13.49 -2.73
N ASN A 278 -1.22 14.30 -2.73
CA ASN A 278 -2.44 14.05 -1.97
C ASN A 278 -3.70 14.01 -2.86
N PHE A 279 -3.53 13.81 -4.17
CA PHE A 279 -4.58 13.71 -5.18
C PHE A 279 -4.37 12.45 -6.03
N PHE A 280 -5.41 12.00 -6.73
CA PHE A 280 -5.34 10.82 -7.59
C PHE A 280 -4.97 11.18 -9.03
N PHE A 281 -5.47 12.33 -9.50
CA PHE A 281 -5.46 12.65 -10.91
C PHE A 281 -4.77 13.97 -11.20
N ALA A 282 -3.93 13.95 -12.23
CA ALA A 282 -3.66 15.09 -13.08
C ALA A 282 -4.81 15.24 -14.07
N PHE A 283 -5.24 16.45 -14.39
CA PHE A 283 -6.46 16.68 -15.17
C PHE A 283 -6.22 17.71 -16.28
N SER A 284 -6.81 17.42 -17.44
CA SER A 284 -7.11 18.41 -18.47
C SER A 284 -8.61 18.42 -18.73
N GLU A 285 -9.16 19.43 -19.41
CA GLU A 285 -10.60 19.52 -19.70
C GLU A 285 -11.21 18.25 -20.31
N ARG A 286 -10.39 17.41 -20.95
CA ARG A 286 -10.77 16.21 -21.69
C ARG A 286 -10.64 14.93 -20.89
N SER A 287 -9.64 14.82 -20.01
CA SER A 287 -9.22 13.53 -19.44
C SER A 287 -8.59 13.64 -18.05
N TYR A 288 -8.71 12.56 -17.30
CA TYR A 288 -8.01 12.31 -16.04
C TYR A 288 -6.86 11.33 -16.26
N PHE A 289 -5.70 11.66 -15.69
CA PHE A 289 -4.48 10.85 -15.75
C PHE A 289 -4.10 10.47 -14.32
N PRO A 290 -4.03 9.17 -13.98
CA PRO A 290 -3.73 8.77 -12.62
C PRO A 290 -2.24 9.01 -12.34
N VAL A 291 -1.95 9.56 -11.17
CA VAL A 291 -0.58 9.87 -10.74
C VAL A 291 -0.22 8.91 -9.62
N SER A 292 0.96 8.28 -9.68
CA SER A 292 1.40 7.34 -8.64
C SER A 292 0.37 6.24 -8.36
N VAL A 293 0.00 5.44 -9.38
CA VAL A 293 -1.11 4.44 -9.30
C VAL A 293 -0.98 3.50 -8.09
N ARG A 294 0.27 3.15 -7.73
CA ARG A 294 0.59 2.28 -6.58
C ARG A 294 0.34 2.94 -5.21
N ASN A 295 0.29 4.28 -5.14
CA ASN A 295 0.16 5.04 -3.90
C ASN A 295 -1.27 5.51 -3.60
N LEU A 296 -2.24 5.26 -4.50
CA LEU A 296 -3.59 5.81 -4.34
C LEU A 296 -4.27 5.40 -3.02
N ALA A 297 -4.05 4.17 -2.56
CA ALA A 297 -4.61 3.69 -1.28
C ALA A 297 -3.99 4.40 -0.06
N SER A 298 -2.70 4.74 -0.09
CA SER A 298 -2.05 5.46 1.03
C SER A 298 -2.64 6.85 1.20
N ILE A 299 -2.91 7.55 0.09
CA ILE A 299 -3.55 8.87 0.10
C ILE A 299 -4.89 8.85 0.86
N ILE A 300 -5.69 7.79 0.67
CA ILE A 300 -6.96 7.63 1.37
C ILE A 300 -6.77 7.32 2.84
N ILE A 301 -5.81 6.44 3.16
CA ILE A 301 -5.48 6.09 4.55
C ILE A 301 -5.07 7.36 5.32
N ASP A 302 -4.15 8.13 4.78
CA ASP A 302 -3.64 9.35 5.42
C ASP A 302 -4.76 10.38 5.61
N ARG A 303 -5.55 10.62 4.56
CA ARG A 303 -6.69 11.54 4.61
C ARG A 303 -7.69 11.22 5.72
N TRP A 304 -8.04 9.94 5.88
CA TRP A 304 -9.04 9.54 6.87
C TRP A 304 -8.44 9.23 8.25
N SER A 305 -7.10 9.21 8.36
CA SER A 305 -6.41 9.12 9.64
C SER A 305 -6.62 10.37 10.50
N GLU A 306 -6.78 11.54 9.85
CA GLU A 306 -7.01 12.84 10.50
C GLU A 306 -8.43 13.00 11.07
N VAL A 307 -9.36 12.11 10.69
CA VAL A 307 -10.75 12.19 11.16
C VAL A 307 -10.87 11.68 12.59
N SER A 308 -11.49 12.50 13.44
CA SER A 308 -11.67 12.27 14.89
C SER A 308 -12.19 10.87 15.21
N GLU A 309 -11.56 10.24 16.20
CA GLU A 309 -11.94 8.93 16.77
C GLU A 309 -13.37 8.93 17.31
N SER A 310 -13.91 10.09 17.73
CA SER A 310 -15.29 10.25 18.18
C SER A 310 -16.35 9.93 17.12
N SER A 311 -15.96 9.85 15.85
CA SER A 311 -16.83 9.45 14.75
C SER A 311 -16.90 7.93 14.54
N ILE A 312 -16.05 7.16 15.25
CA ILE A 312 -15.99 5.70 15.12
C ILE A 312 -17.09 5.07 15.97
N ASP A 313 -17.95 4.29 15.33
CA ASP A 313 -18.93 3.46 16.03
C ASP A 313 -18.21 2.27 16.68
N GLU A 314 -17.91 2.40 17.96
CA GLU A 314 -17.10 1.45 18.73
C GLU A 314 -17.62 0.00 18.62
N LEU A 315 -18.93 -0.23 18.74
CA LEU A 315 -19.49 -1.58 18.63
C LEU A 315 -19.27 -2.19 17.24
N THR A 316 -19.48 -1.43 16.16
CA THR A 316 -19.25 -1.96 14.80
C THR A 316 -17.78 -2.18 14.52
N PHE A 317 -16.91 -1.28 14.97
CA PHE A 317 -15.47 -1.44 14.87
C PHE A 317 -15.01 -2.72 15.57
N ILE A 318 -15.41 -2.92 16.83
CA ILE A 318 -15.06 -4.10 17.62
C ILE A 318 -15.64 -5.38 16.99
N SER A 319 -16.86 -5.34 16.48
CA SER A 319 -17.48 -6.48 15.79
C SER A 319 -16.73 -6.84 14.50
N SER A 320 -16.28 -5.83 13.75
CA SER A 320 -15.52 -6.02 12.51
C SER A 320 -14.13 -6.59 12.81
N LEU A 321 -13.47 -6.09 13.86
CA LEU A 321 -12.20 -6.62 14.35
C LEU A 321 -12.34 -8.06 14.85
N SER A 322 -13.41 -8.37 15.60
CA SER A 322 -13.76 -9.74 16.03
C SER A 322 -13.83 -10.71 14.84
N ASN A 323 -14.57 -10.33 13.80
CA ASN A 323 -14.70 -11.15 12.59
C ASN A 323 -13.35 -11.36 11.88
N TYR A 324 -12.52 -10.33 11.79
CA TYR A 324 -11.17 -10.45 11.24
C TYR A 324 -10.31 -11.43 12.04
N ILE A 325 -10.32 -11.35 13.37
CA ILE A 325 -9.54 -12.26 14.23
C ILE A 325 -10.06 -13.69 14.13
N LYS A 326 -11.39 -13.89 14.14
CA LYS A 326 -12.02 -15.21 14.02
C LYS A 326 -11.56 -16.00 12.80
N ILE A 327 -11.34 -15.33 11.67
CA ILE A 327 -10.87 -15.98 10.44
C ILE A 327 -9.42 -16.48 10.60
N ASN A 328 -8.62 -15.82 11.45
CA ASN A 328 -7.19 -16.10 11.61
C ASN A 328 -6.85 -17.01 12.81
N PHE A 329 -7.76 -17.16 13.78
CA PHE A 329 -7.54 -17.96 14.99
C PHE A 329 -8.65 -19.00 15.18
N LYS A 330 -8.26 -20.28 15.30
CA LYS A 330 -9.20 -21.40 15.50
C LYS A 330 -9.89 -21.35 16.86
N ASP A 331 -9.11 -21.12 17.91
CA ASP A 331 -9.56 -21.14 19.30
C ASP A 331 -9.86 -19.71 19.76
N PHE A 332 -10.92 -19.13 19.19
CA PHE A 332 -11.32 -17.75 19.41
C PHE A 332 -12.78 -17.63 19.83
N LEU A 333 -13.02 -17.07 21.02
CA LEU A 333 -14.36 -16.62 21.41
C LEU A 333 -14.63 -15.27 20.78
N SER A 334 -15.53 -15.27 19.80
CA SER A 334 -15.89 -14.08 19.03
C SER A 334 -16.72 -13.10 19.86
N GLY A 335 -16.32 -11.83 19.84
CA GLY A 335 -17.08 -10.71 20.35
C GLY A 335 -17.98 -10.04 19.30
N PRO A 336 -18.48 -8.82 19.60
CA PRO A 336 -18.09 -7.97 20.72
C PRO A 336 -18.48 -8.59 22.07
N LEU A 337 -17.58 -8.54 23.05
CA LEU A 337 -17.84 -9.01 24.42
C LEU A 337 -17.78 -7.82 25.37
N ILE A 338 -18.84 -7.63 26.13
CA ILE A 338 -18.91 -6.66 27.22
C ILE A 338 -18.48 -7.38 28.49
N LEU A 339 -17.36 -6.95 29.06
CA LEU A 339 -16.87 -7.47 30.32
C LEU A 339 -17.62 -6.81 31.47
N LYS A 340 -18.29 -7.64 32.29
CA LYS A 340 -19.02 -7.23 33.47
C LYS A 340 -18.35 -7.84 34.71
N ASN A 341 -17.92 -6.98 35.62
CA ASN A 341 -17.41 -7.34 36.94
C ASN A 341 -17.81 -6.24 37.93
N GLU A 342 -18.19 -6.60 39.16
CA GLU A 342 -18.64 -5.62 40.17
C GLU A 342 -17.56 -4.59 40.53
N SER A 343 -16.30 -4.97 40.41
CA SER A 343 -15.12 -4.14 40.66
C SER A 343 -14.72 -3.25 39.48
N ILE A 344 -15.33 -3.43 38.29
CA ILE A 344 -15.05 -2.61 37.11
C ILE A 344 -16.16 -1.58 36.92
N LEU A 345 -15.80 -0.31 37.13
CA LEU A 345 -16.73 0.82 36.99
C LEU A 345 -17.02 1.19 35.52
N GLU A 346 -16.09 0.90 34.61
CA GLU A 346 -16.22 1.23 33.19
C GLU A 346 -16.67 0.03 32.34
N LYS A 347 -17.53 0.30 31.36
CA LYS A 347 -17.93 -0.72 30.40
C LYS A 347 -16.77 -1.02 29.45
N ILE A 348 -16.14 -2.18 29.62
CA ILE A 348 -15.07 -2.64 28.72
C ILE A 348 -15.70 -3.48 27.61
N VAL A 349 -15.46 -3.12 26.35
CA VAL A 349 -15.88 -3.89 25.18
C VAL A 349 -14.63 -4.40 24.46
N ILE A 350 -14.57 -5.71 24.22
CA ILE A 350 -13.43 -6.36 23.54
C ILE A 350 -13.90 -7.12 22.30
N PRO A 351 -13.05 -7.27 21.26
CA PRO A 351 -13.39 -8.01 20.06
C PRO A 351 -13.47 -9.51 20.31
N GLY A 352 -12.90 -10.03 21.39
CA GLY A 352 -12.97 -11.44 21.73
C GLY A 352 -11.79 -11.89 22.56
N LEU A 353 -11.68 -13.21 22.71
CA LEU A 353 -10.62 -13.86 23.49
C LEU A 353 -9.99 -14.98 22.68
N ILE A 354 -8.65 -15.07 22.70
CA ILE A 354 -7.93 -16.20 22.13
C ILE A 354 -7.53 -17.15 23.26
N PHE A 355 -7.84 -18.43 23.08
CA PHE A 355 -7.48 -19.48 24.02
C PHE A 355 -6.28 -20.26 23.50
N ASN A 356 -5.37 -20.56 24.41
CA ASN A 356 -4.32 -21.56 24.25
C ASN A 356 -4.34 -22.41 25.52
N ASP A 357 -3.85 -23.65 25.47
CA ASP A 357 -3.94 -24.65 26.53
C ASP A 357 -3.60 -24.09 27.92
N ASP A 358 -2.61 -23.18 27.99
CA ASP A 358 -2.13 -22.58 29.23
C ASP A 358 -2.37 -21.05 29.34
N LEU A 359 -2.83 -20.38 28.27
CA LEU A 359 -2.86 -18.91 28.19
C LEU A 359 -4.18 -18.37 27.64
N LEU A 360 -4.67 -17.29 28.26
CA LEU A 360 -5.79 -16.50 27.78
C LEU A 360 -5.27 -15.14 27.27
N TYR A 361 -5.49 -14.86 25.99
CA TYR A 361 -5.15 -13.55 25.43
C TYR A 361 -6.41 -12.68 25.32
N VAL A 362 -6.38 -11.54 26.01
CA VAL A 362 -7.41 -10.50 25.93
C VAL A 362 -6.96 -9.44 24.95
N ILE A 363 -7.76 -9.18 23.92
CA ILE A 363 -7.46 -8.17 22.91
C ILE A 363 -8.14 -6.87 23.33
N LEU A 364 -7.36 -5.80 23.46
CA LEU A 364 -7.85 -4.49 23.89
C LEU A 364 -7.73 -3.50 22.73
N PRO A 365 -8.85 -3.02 22.17
CA PRO A 365 -8.80 -1.96 21.17
C PRO A 365 -8.49 -0.64 21.87
N THR A 366 -7.27 -0.13 21.71
CA THR A 366 -6.83 1.13 22.32
C THR A 366 -6.70 2.20 21.26
N PHE A 367 -7.45 3.29 21.42
CA PHE A 367 -7.37 4.47 20.57
C PHE A 367 -6.39 5.47 21.17
N ASN A 368 -5.12 5.44 20.75
CA ASN A 368 -3.99 6.36 21.04
C ASN A 368 -3.82 6.96 22.47
N ASP A 369 -4.62 6.54 23.45
CA ASP A 369 -4.64 7.01 24.82
C ASP A 369 -3.95 5.95 25.68
N THR A 370 -2.65 6.15 25.83
CA THR A 370 -1.79 5.30 26.65
C THR A 370 -2.21 5.29 28.13
N GLN A 371 -2.85 6.35 28.63
CA GLN A 371 -3.33 6.41 30.00
C GLN A 371 -4.58 5.54 30.15
N LYS A 372 -5.58 5.72 29.28
CA LYS A 372 -6.78 4.87 29.25
C LYS A 372 -6.43 3.40 29.08
N THR A 373 -5.44 3.08 28.25
CA THR A 373 -4.92 1.72 28.07
C THR A 373 -4.39 1.13 29.38
N LYS A 374 -3.59 1.89 30.13
CA LYS A 374 -3.05 1.47 31.44
C LYS A 374 -4.14 1.28 32.48
N GLU A 375 -5.12 2.19 32.53
CA GLU A 375 -6.26 2.11 33.45
C GLU A 375 -7.15 0.89 33.15
N LEU A 376 -7.39 0.62 31.86
CA LEU A 376 -8.12 -0.57 31.39
C LEU A 376 -7.38 -1.86 31.78
N THR A 377 -6.08 -1.91 31.52
CA THR A 377 -5.22 -3.08 31.83
C THR A 377 -5.18 -3.36 33.33
N LYS A 378 -5.08 -2.31 34.16
CA LYS A 378 -5.14 -2.42 35.62
C LYS A 378 -6.50 -2.96 36.09
N SER A 379 -7.58 -2.45 35.50
CA SER A 379 -8.95 -2.88 35.84
C SER A 379 -9.18 -4.36 35.48
N LEU A 380 -8.67 -4.80 34.33
CA LEU A 380 -8.71 -6.20 33.92
C LEU A 380 -7.86 -7.10 34.83
N SER A 381 -6.62 -6.69 35.11
CA SER A 381 -5.74 -7.42 36.03
C SER A 381 -6.38 -7.59 37.41
N LEU A 382 -7.06 -6.56 37.93
CA LEU A 382 -7.80 -6.65 39.19
C LEU A 382 -8.95 -7.67 39.10
N ALA A 383 -9.78 -7.58 38.05
CA ALA A 383 -10.92 -8.49 37.87
C ALA A 383 -10.50 -9.96 37.71
N PHE A 384 -9.37 -10.23 37.03
CA PHE A 384 -8.85 -11.58 36.86
C PHE A 384 -8.12 -12.12 38.10
N SER A 385 -7.53 -11.25 38.94
CA SER A 385 -6.76 -11.65 40.13
C SER A 385 -7.60 -11.86 41.39
N GLN A 386 -8.77 -11.23 41.51
CA GLN A 386 -9.63 -11.32 42.70
C GLN A 386 -10.48 -12.60 42.78
N GLY A 387 -10.44 -13.48 41.76
CA GLY A 387 -11.14 -14.77 41.78
C GLY A 387 -12.68 -14.67 41.72
N GLU A 388 -13.20 -13.49 41.39
CA GLU A 388 -14.61 -13.28 41.07
C GLU A 388 -14.93 -13.85 39.68
N ASN A 389 -16.17 -14.30 39.48
CA ASN A 389 -16.60 -14.76 38.16
C ASN A 389 -16.64 -13.57 37.20
N VAL A 390 -15.67 -13.49 36.28
CA VAL A 390 -15.72 -12.52 35.18
C VAL A 390 -16.79 -12.99 34.19
N THR A 391 -17.82 -12.16 34.00
CA THR A 391 -18.90 -12.44 33.05
C THR A 391 -18.67 -11.65 31.78
N LEU A 392 -18.69 -12.34 30.64
CA LEU A 392 -18.62 -11.74 29.32
C LEU A 392 -19.99 -11.85 28.67
N TYR A 393 -20.56 -10.73 28.27
CA TYR A 393 -21.85 -10.67 27.60
C TYR A 393 -21.67 -10.26 26.14
N ASN A 394 -22.17 -11.06 25.20
CA ASN A 394 -22.22 -10.68 23.80
C ASN A 394 -23.54 -9.96 23.51
N PRO A 395 -23.55 -8.64 23.21
CA PRO A 395 -24.78 -7.90 22.96
C PRO A 395 -25.45 -8.21 21.61
N ILE A 396 -24.78 -8.95 20.72
CA ILE A 396 -25.32 -9.32 19.40
C ILE A 396 -25.99 -10.70 19.48
N SER A 397 -25.33 -11.69 20.09
CA SER A 397 -25.90 -13.05 20.25
C SER A 397 -26.73 -13.22 21.51
N GLU A 398 -26.69 -12.25 22.42
CA GLU A 398 -27.29 -12.30 23.76
C GLU A 398 -26.72 -13.40 24.68
N GLU A 399 -25.58 -13.98 24.33
CA GLU A 399 -24.93 -15.04 25.10
C GLU A 399 -24.12 -14.50 26.27
N CYS A 400 -24.00 -15.30 27.34
CA CYS A 400 -23.16 -15.02 28.50
C CYS A 400 -22.14 -16.14 28.70
N TYR A 401 -20.89 -15.73 28.92
CA TYR A 401 -19.77 -16.63 29.18
C TYR A 401 -19.18 -16.31 30.55
N ILE A 402 -18.87 -17.36 31.32
CA ILE A 402 -18.25 -17.24 32.64
C ILE A 402 -16.84 -17.81 32.52
N LEU A 403 -15.83 -16.98 32.75
CA LEU A 403 -14.44 -17.44 32.76
C LEU A 403 -14.10 -18.11 34.11
N PRO A 404 -13.38 -19.25 34.13
CA PRO A 404 -13.03 -19.95 35.36
C PRO A 404 -12.08 -19.14 36.26
N LYS A 405 -12.14 -19.43 37.56
CA LYS A 405 -11.78 -18.56 38.70
C LYS A 405 -10.31 -18.15 38.90
N SER A 406 -9.37 -18.49 38.01
CA SER A 406 -7.98 -18.09 38.22
C SER A 406 -7.16 -18.09 36.95
N PHE A 407 -6.85 -16.89 36.45
CA PHE A 407 -5.80 -16.66 35.45
C PHE A 407 -4.71 -15.80 36.10
N SER A 408 -3.45 -16.18 35.95
CA SER A 408 -2.33 -15.27 36.22
C SER A 408 -2.22 -14.29 35.05
N PHE A 409 -2.20 -12.99 35.35
CA PHE A 409 -2.11 -11.95 34.33
C PHE A 409 -0.64 -11.56 34.11
N GLU A 410 -0.16 -11.67 32.87
CA GLU A 410 1.10 -11.07 32.43
C GLU A 410 0.78 -9.95 31.44
N GLU A 411 1.21 -8.73 31.72
CA GLU A 411 1.11 -7.63 30.77
C GLU A 411 2.11 -7.89 29.64
N GLY A 412 1.62 -8.07 28.42
CA GLY A 412 2.49 -8.20 27.25
C GLY A 412 3.21 -6.88 27.02
N THR A 413 4.54 -6.85 27.12
CA THR A 413 5.34 -5.72 26.67
C THR A 413 5.10 -5.50 25.18
N LEU A 414 4.56 -4.33 24.81
CA LEU A 414 4.53 -3.85 23.44
C LEU A 414 5.96 -3.94 22.88
N ALA A 415 6.15 -4.73 21.82
CA ALA A 415 7.38 -4.75 21.06
C ALA A 415 7.59 -3.34 20.47
N GLY A 416 8.39 -2.52 21.15
CA GLY A 416 8.62 -1.13 20.76
C GLY A 416 9.15 -0.19 21.86
N GLN A 417 9.10 -0.57 23.14
CA GLN A 417 9.64 0.28 24.23
C GLN A 417 11.05 -0.10 24.72
N GLU A 418 11.71 -1.09 24.13
CA GLU A 418 13.12 -1.38 24.41
C GLU A 418 14.06 -0.59 23.49
N HIS A 419 14.06 0.74 23.56
CA HIS A 419 15.24 1.55 23.18
C HIS A 419 15.19 2.97 23.76
N GLU A 420 14.74 3.14 25.00
CA GLU A 420 15.07 4.34 25.78
C GLU A 420 15.35 3.93 27.23
N LYS A 421 16.52 3.31 27.43
CA LYS A 421 17.32 3.35 28.68
C LYS A 421 18.50 2.38 28.56
N SER A 422 19.62 2.87 28.05
CA SER A 422 20.95 2.70 28.67
C SER A 422 22.05 3.29 27.79
N LEU A 423 22.70 4.31 28.37
CA LEU A 423 23.99 4.94 28.02
C LEU A 423 24.07 5.82 26.77
#